data_AF-A0A369LRE3-F1
#
_entry.id   AF-A0A369LRE3-F1
#
_cell.length_a   1.000
_cell.length_b   1.000
_cell.length_c   1.000
_cell.angle_alpha   90.00
_cell.angle_beta   90.00
_cell.angle_gamma   90.00
#
_symmetry.space_group_name_H-M   'P 1'
#
loop_
_entity.id
_entity.type
_entity.pdbx_description
1 polymer ?
#
loop_
_entity_poly.entity_id
_entity_poly.type
_entity_poly.pdbx_seq_one_letter_code
_entity_poly.pdbx_strand_id
1 'polypeptide(L)'
;MRKRIAERQRGGPTALAAAWCAALALALACLLLPGCGPVPAPEPDAAAAEPDDGGDGFVGSDLGDLGAEAPPEGQEPEGAALAARIDAYLDQSFAATGVPGGAVAVVDGREVLYLRTLGDCPGADAPFVVGSLSKSFTALAVMQLVEEGAVDLDAPASAYAPAYDVPAAVTVRDLLNQTSGFGYYDSLADARVGEAFGEFSYANANYDLLGRIVEAVSGLSYADYLDSRVLGPLGMTASSADPARAASLGMAPGHRTWFGVPVADGFVHRSGDEAWGAAPSGYVAASAGDMARYLQMYLNGGEGANGARVLSPEGVASMFLDRVPDPDGDTFYGMGWTSFCWDDGELVLSHDGQVENYVASMCLLPERDLGVVVLGDASDHAGGDGLFFDMAGGVVAAAVGADPEPVDAAWVRQAHRRDDALYVCALSACALPLLALRRWNAGRGDGPVSRGSGGRGRAFRAARAVLLHVAAPLALLGLPLVWGVPWRDLLTFAPDVSAVLLVCAALLAAAGAAKLVLVAKSARGDGSRSNSVAKTICTT
;
A
#
# COMPACT_ATOMS: atom_id res chain seq x y z
N MET A 1 -23.52 12.33 -4.15
CA MET A 1 -22.26 12.05 -3.44
C MET A 1 -22.14 10.59 -3.01
N ARG A 2 -22.85 10.13 -1.96
CA ARG A 2 -22.74 8.80 -1.30
C ARG A 2 -22.70 7.53 -2.17
N LYS A 3 -23.18 7.57 -3.42
CA LYS A 3 -23.27 6.39 -4.30
C LYS A 3 -22.09 6.24 -5.27
N ARG A 4 -21.37 7.33 -5.58
CA ARG A 4 -20.23 7.31 -6.50
C ARG A 4 -18.90 6.98 -5.80
N ILE A 5 -18.73 7.38 -4.54
CA ILE A 5 -17.55 7.08 -3.71
C ILE A 5 -17.52 5.58 -3.34
N ALA A 6 -18.66 5.03 -2.92
CA ALA A 6 -18.81 3.59 -2.68
C ALA A 6 -18.70 2.73 -3.95
N GLU A 7 -18.77 3.30 -5.16
CA GLU A 7 -18.53 2.61 -6.43
C GLU A 7 -17.06 2.74 -6.91
N ARG A 8 -16.37 3.86 -6.60
CA ARG A 8 -14.92 4.05 -6.85
C ARG A 8 -14.04 3.19 -5.92
N GLN A 9 -14.42 2.99 -4.66
CA GLN A 9 -13.73 2.07 -3.72
C GLN A 9 -13.79 0.59 -4.13
N ARG A 10 -14.52 0.22 -5.20
CA ARG A 10 -14.66 -1.17 -5.67
C ARG A 10 -13.69 -1.54 -6.79
N GLY A 11 -12.83 -0.62 -7.23
CA GLY A 11 -12.05 -0.76 -8.46
C GLY A 11 -10.57 -1.13 -8.28
N GLY A 12 -10.06 -1.26 -7.06
CA GLY A 12 -8.64 -1.53 -6.84
C GLY A 12 -8.16 -2.88 -7.41
N PRO A 13 -6.84 -3.08 -7.55
CA PRO A 13 -6.23 -4.31 -8.10
C PRO A 13 -6.72 -5.60 -7.40
N THR A 14 -7.24 -5.52 -6.17
CA THR A 14 -7.83 -6.62 -5.40
C THR A 14 -9.21 -7.08 -5.90
N ALA A 15 -10.08 -6.17 -6.35
CA ALA A 15 -11.38 -6.53 -6.95
C ALA A 15 -11.20 -7.17 -8.33
N LEU A 16 -10.20 -6.70 -9.08
CA LEU A 16 -9.71 -7.33 -10.30
C LEU A 16 -9.08 -8.70 -10.00
N ALA A 17 -8.23 -8.83 -8.97
CA ALA A 17 -7.66 -10.10 -8.53
C ALA A 17 -8.72 -11.11 -8.14
N ALA A 18 -9.78 -10.69 -7.44
CA ALA A 18 -10.91 -11.53 -7.06
C ALA A 18 -11.71 -12.02 -8.29
N ALA A 19 -12.01 -11.11 -9.23
CA ALA A 19 -12.68 -11.44 -10.48
C ALA A 19 -11.84 -12.38 -11.37
N TRP A 20 -10.52 -12.20 -11.39
CA TRP A 20 -9.58 -13.05 -12.13
C TRP A 20 -9.33 -14.38 -11.45
N CYS A 21 -9.27 -14.46 -10.12
CA CYS A 21 -9.24 -15.73 -9.39
C CYS A 21 -10.52 -16.53 -9.64
N ALA A 22 -11.68 -15.87 -9.69
CA ALA A 22 -12.94 -16.49 -10.09
C ALA A 22 -12.94 -16.93 -11.57
N ALA A 23 -12.42 -16.09 -12.49
CA ALA A 23 -12.29 -16.42 -13.91
C ALA A 23 -11.28 -17.55 -14.16
N LEU A 24 -10.18 -17.59 -13.40
CA LEU A 24 -9.17 -18.64 -13.44
C LEU A 24 -9.72 -19.93 -12.82
N ALA A 25 -10.45 -19.87 -11.71
CA ALA A 25 -11.14 -21.02 -11.13
C ALA A 25 -12.19 -21.58 -12.10
N LEU A 26 -12.94 -20.72 -12.80
CA LEU A 26 -13.87 -21.12 -13.88
C LEU A 26 -13.12 -21.73 -15.07
N ALA A 27 -12.05 -21.10 -15.55
CA ALA A 27 -11.25 -21.57 -16.67
C ALA A 27 -10.57 -22.91 -16.35
N LEU A 28 -10.03 -23.06 -15.14
CA LEU A 28 -9.47 -24.31 -14.63
C LEU A 28 -10.56 -25.38 -14.49
N ALA A 29 -11.75 -25.05 -13.98
CA ALA A 29 -12.88 -25.98 -13.89
C ALA A 29 -13.33 -26.47 -15.27
N CYS A 30 -13.39 -25.59 -16.27
CA CYS A 30 -13.70 -25.93 -17.66
C CYS A 30 -12.61 -26.83 -18.30
N LEU A 31 -11.34 -26.66 -17.94
CA LEU A 31 -10.23 -27.50 -18.43
C LEU A 31 -10.15 -28.89 -17.75
N LEU A 32 -10.68 -29.01 -16.52
CA LEU A 32 -10.67 -30.21 -15.69
C LEU A 32 -11.81 -31.19 -16.01
N LEU A 33 -12.95 -30.72 -16.54
CA LEU A 33 -14.10 -31.56 -16.88
C LEU A 33 -14.03 -32.12 -18.32
N PRO A 34 -14.08 -33.44 -18.54
CA PRO A 34 -14.19 -34.00 -19.87
C PRO A 34 -15.62 -33.82 -20.42
N GLY A 35 -15.81 -32.90 -21.37
CA GLY A 35 -17.06 -32.80 -22.15
C GLY A 35 -17.77 -31.45 -22.20
N CYS A 36 -17.28 -30.40 -21.53
CA CYS A 36 -17.82 -29.06 -21.72
C CYS A 36 -17.21 -28.43 -22.98
N GLY A 37 -18.03 -28.26 -24.02
CA GLY A 37 -17.75 -27.29 -25.07
C GLY A 37 -17.75 -25.86 -24.51
N PRO A 38 -17.28 -24.88 -25.28
CA PRO A 38 -17.29 -23.48 -24.86
C PRO A 38 -18.71 -23.06 -24.47
N VAL A 39 -18.86 -22.58 -23.23
CA VAL A 39 -20.06 -21.87 -22.79
C VAL A 39 -20.05 -20.53 -23.55
N PRO A 40 -21.14 -20.13 -24.23
CA PRO A 40 -21.18 -18.83 -24.89
C PRO A 40 -20.96 -17.74 -23.84
N ALA A 41 -20.07 -16.80 -24.17
CA ALA A 41 -19.90 -15.60 -23.36
C ALA A 41 -21.26 -14.90 -23.20
N PRO A 42 -21.58 -14.35 -22.02
CA PRO A 42 -22.70 -13.43 -21.91
C PRO A 42 -22.47 -12.29 -22.92
N GLU A 43 -23.50 -11.96 -23.71
CA GLU A 43 -23.45 -10.81 -24.61
C GLU A 43 -23.13 -9.55 -23.80
N PRO A 44 -22.25 -8.67 -24.31
CA PRO A 44 -21.92 -7.44 -23.63
C PRO A 44 -23.17 -6.55 -23.67
N ASP A 45 -23.83 -6.38 -22.52
CA ASP A 45 -24.75 -5.27 -22.38
C ASP A 45 -23.91 -3.99 -22.50
N ALA A 46 -24.22 -3.24 -23.55
CA ALA A 46 -23.49 -2.08 -23.99
C ALA A 46 -23.61 -0.94 -22.97
N ALA A 47 -22.65 -0.90 -22.05
CA ALA A 47 -22.13 0.29 -21.41
C ALA A 47 -20.71 -0.02 -20.90
N ALA A 48 -19.84 -0.46 -21.81
CA ALA A 48 -18.41 -0.43 -21.55
C ALA A 48 -18.00 1.05 -21.50
N ALA A 49 -17.89 1.61 -20.30
CA ALA A 49 -16.97 2.70 -20.08
C ALA A 49 -15.59 2.18 -20.46
N GLU A 50 -14.88 2.96 -21.28
CA GLU A 50 -13.49 2.68 -21.66
C GLU A 50 -12.64 2.46 -20.40
N PRO A 51 -11.52 1.71 -20.47
CA PRO A 51 -10.58 1.65 -19.37
C PRO A 51 -10.05 3.07 -19.15
N ASP A 52 -10.54 3.72 -18.11
CA ASP A 52 -10.02 4.98 -17.64
C ASP A 52 -8.59 4.70 -17.17
N ASP A 53 -7.63 5.27 -17.89
CA ASP A 53 -6.25 5.40 -17.45
C ASP A 53 -6.26 6.47 -16.35
N GLY A 54 -6.60 6.02 -15.15
CA GLY A 54 -6.62 6.84 -13.96
C GLY A 54 -5.76 6.13 -12.95
N GLY A 55 -4.57 6.68 -12.69
CA GLY A 55 -3.70 6.19 -11.63
C GLY A 55 -4.51 5.96 -10.37
N ASP A 56 -4.16 4.89 -9.65
CA ASP A 56 -4.69 4.58 -8.33
C ASP A 56 -4.25 5.69 -7.35
N GLY A 57 -4.87 6.86 -7.48
CA GLY A 57 -4.75 8.02 -6.63
C GLY A 57 -5.45 7.69 -5.33
N PHE A 58 -4.69 7.14 -4.40
CA PHE A 58 -5.10 7.04 -3.02
C PHE A 58 -5.12 8.46 -2.43
N VAL A 59 -6.24 9.16 -2.63
CA VAL A 59 -6.50 10.45 -2.00
C VAL A 59 -7.16 10.19 -0.66
N GLY A 60 -6.41 10.51 0.39
CA GLY A 60 -6.84 11.15 1.64
C GLY A 60 -8.09 10.63 2.37
N SER A 61 -7.92 10.40 3.68
CA SER A 61 -8.96 10.43 4.72
C SER A 61 -10.22 11.22 4.34
N ASP A 62 -11.40 10.68 4.66
CA ASP A 62 -12.75 11.26 4.52
C ASP A 62 -12.98 12.53 5.39
N LEU A 63 -11.91 13.24 5.73
CA LEU A 63 -11.94 14.54 6.39
C LEU A 63 -12.64 15.60 5.51
N GLY A 64 -12.76 15.36 4.19
CA GLY A 64 -13.48 16.22 3.26
C GLY A 64 -15.00 16.29 3.48
N ASP A 65 -15.63 15.31 4.15
CA ASP A 65 -17.09 15.25 4.35
C ASP A 65 -17.56 15.80 5.71
N LEU A 66 -16.66 16.33 6.55
CA LEU A 66 -17.03 16.92 7.85
C LEU A 66 -17.70 18.31 7.74
N GLY A 67 -17.67 18.94 6.56
CA GLY A 67 -18.08 20.34 6.35
C GLY A 67 -19.53 20.69 6.69
N ALA A 68 -20.47 19.73 6.64
CA ALA A 68 -21.86 19.97 7.00
C ALA A 68 -22.16 19.77 8.50
N GLU A 69 -21.23 19.17 9.26
CA GLU A 69 -21.41 18.76 10.65
C GLU A 69 -20.40 19.39 11.63
N ALA A 70 -19.36 20.07 11.13
CA ALA A 70 -18.39 20.80 11.95
C ALA A 70 -19.07 21.96 12.72
N PRO A 71 -18.96 22.02 14.06
CA PRO A 71 -19.41 23.16 14.84
C PRO A 71 -18.66 24.45 14.44
N PRO A 72 -19.26 25.64 14.68
CA PRO A 72 -18.58 26.90 14.47
C PRO A 72 -17.24 26.96 15.21
N GLU A 73 -16.23 27.58 14.59
CA GLU A 73 -14.94 27.90 15.21
C GLU A 73 -15.12 28.51 16.61
N GLY A 74 -14.32 28.06 17.58
CA GLY A 74 -14.36 28.52 18.97
C GLY A 74 -15.42 27.82 19.84
N GLN A 75 -16.04 26.75 19.33
CA GLN A 75 -16.96 25.88 20.09
C GLN A 75 -16.41 24.47 20.28
N GLU A 76 -15.12 24.27 20.03
CA GLU A 76 -14.43 23.01 20.26
C GLU A 76 -14.55 22.63 21.74
N PRO A 77 -14.77 21.34 22.05
CA PRO A 77 -14.74 20.90 23.42
C PRO A 77 -13.34 21.09 24.02
N GLU A 78 -13.29 21.56 25.27
CA GLU A 78 -12.02 21.81 25.98
C GLU A 78 -11.81 20.82 27.13
N GLY A 79 -10.54 20.59 27.47
CA GLY A 79 -10.10 19.85 28.66
C GLY A 79 -10.81 18.50 28.84
N ALA A 80 -11.47 18.31 29.98
CA ALA A 80 -12.12 17.04 30.31
C ALA A 80 -13.29 16.68 29.36
N ALA A 81 -13.93 17.67 28.73
CA ALA A 81 -15.02 17.40 27.79
C ALA A 81 -14.49 16.81 26.47
N LEU A 82 -13.37 17.35 25.96
CA LEU A 82 -12.67 16.82 24.79
C LEU A 82 -12.26 15.38 25.02
N ALA A 83 -11.54 15.13 26.13
CA ALA A 83 -11.04 13.81 26.47
C ALA A 83 -12.17 12.78 26.58
N ALA A 84 -13.26 13.12 27.29
CA ALA A 84 -14.41 12.21 27.42
C ALA A 84 -15.10 11.90 26.09
N ARG A 85 -15.15 12.87 25.17
CA ARG A 85 -15.75 12.71 23.84
C ARG A 85 -14.93 11.79 22.96
N ILE A 86 -13.61 12.02 22.89
CA ILE A 86 -12.69 11.17 22.14
C ILE A 86 -12.62 9.77 22.76
N ASP A 87 -12.58 9.65 24.09
CA ASP A 87 -12.57 8.36 24.78
C ASP A 87 -13.81 7.53 24.45
N ALA A 88 -15.00 8.13 24.51
CA ALA A 88 -16.24 7.44 24.18
C ALA A 88 -16.26 6.94 22.74
N TYR A 89 -15.75 7.74 21.81
CA TYR A 89 -15.64 7.35 20.40
C TYR A 89 -14.64 6.20 20.19
N LEU A 90 -13.43 6.32 20.74
CA LEU A 90 -12.39 5.30 20.60
C LEU A 90 -12.80 3.98 21.24
N ASP A 91 -13.44 4.02 22.41
CA ASP A 91 -13.95 2.83 23.09
C ASP A 91 -15.00 2.08 22.26
N GLN A 92 -15.76 2.79 21.43
CA GLN A 92 -16.75 2.21 20.52
C GLN A 92 -16.12 1.71 19.21
N SER A 93 -15.16 2.44 18.65
CA SER A 93 -14.71 2.29 17.26
C SER A 93 -13.40 1.52 17.10
N PHE A 94 -12.46 1.62 18.05
CA PHE A 94 -11.10 1.10 17.87
C PHE A 94 -11.09 -0.41 17.56
N ALA A 95 -11.85 -1.21 18.31
CA ALA A 95 -11.91 -2.65 18.10
C ALA A 95 -12.49 -3.05 16.73
N ALA A 96 -13.31 -2.20 16.11
CA ALA A 96 -13.87 -2.46 14.79
C ALA A 96 -12.80 -2.33 13.68
N THR A 97 -11.75 -1.52 13.88
CA THR A 97 -10.68 -1.33 12.90
C THR A 97 -9.87 -2.61 12.64
N GLY A 98 -9.78 -3.51 13.63
CA GLY A 98 -8.93 -4.68 13.57
C GLY A 98 -7.43 -4.40 13.75
N VAL A 99 -7.03 -3.13 13.93
CA VAL A 99 -5.65 -2.74 14.24
C VAL A 99 -5.31 -3.20 15.67
N PRO A 100 -4.21 -3.96 15.88
CA PRO A 100 -3.85 -4.46 17.21
C PRO A 100 -3.50 -3.37 18.23
N GLY A 101 -2.75 -2.34 17.82
CA GLY A 101 -2.27 -1.26 18.67
C GLY A 101 -2.32 0.09 17.97
N GLY A 102 -2.65 1.13 18.72
CA GLY A 102 -2.70 2.49 18.18
C GLY A 102 -2.37 3.57 19.20
N ALA A 103 -2.15 4.78 18.72
CA ALA A 103 -1.94 5.96 19.53
C ALA A 103 -2.57 7.19 18.88
N VAL A 104 -3.18 8.05 19.70
CA VAL A 104 -3.88 9.26 19.28
C VAL A 104 -3.35 10.43 20.08
N ALA A 105 -3.07 11.55 19.41
CA ALA A 105 -2.82 12.82 20.07
C ALA A 105 -3.62 13.95 19.41
N VAL A 106 -4.09 14.88 20.24
CA VAL A 106 -4.70 16.15 19.83
C VAL A 106 -3.94 17.27 20.53
N VAL A 107 -3.60 18.32 19.79
CA VAL A 107 -2.80 19.45 20.28
C VAL A 107 -3.41 20.78 19.85
N ASP A 108 -3.12 21.82 20.61
CA ASP A 108 -3.11 23.19 20.10
C ASP A 108 -1.67 23.72 20.04
N GLY A 109 -1.46 24.96 19.60
CA GLY A 109 -0.14 25.58 19.55
C GLY A 109 0.59 25.64 20.91
N ARG A 110 -0.09 25.42 22.05
CA ARG A 110 0.46 25.59 23.40
C ARG A 110 0.70 24.28 24.14
N GLU A 111 -0.23 23.34 24.06
CA GLU A 111 -0.21 22.12 24.85
C GLU A 111 -0.79 20.90 24.11
N VAL A 112 -0.51 19.72 24.68
CA VAL A 112 -1.12 18.47 24.24
C VAL A 112 -2.46 18.34 24.95
N LEU A 113 -3.55 18.55 24.20
CA LEU A 113 -4.92 18.54 24.69
C LEU A 113 -5.41 17.12 25.02
N TYR A 114 -4.94 16.12 24.26
CA TYR A 114 -5.30 14.72 24.44
C TYR A 114 -4.15 13.82 23.97
N LEU A 115 -3.90 12.73 24.71
CA LEU A 115 -2.94 11.70 24.33
C LEU A 115 -3.38 10.36 24.91
N ARG A 116 -3.64 9.38 24.05
CA ARG A 116 -4.06 8.04 24.47
C ARG A 116 -3.46 6.95 23.59
N THR A 117 -3.11 5.84 24.23
CA THR A 117 -2.72 4.59 23.56
C THR A 117 -3.86 3.58 23.63
N LEU A 118 -3.95 2.74 22.60
CA LEU A 118 -5.03 1.78 22.39
C LEU A 118 -4.44 0.39 22.12
N GLY A 119 -5.19 -0.64 22.51
CA GLY A 119 -4.83 -2.03 22.25
C GLY A 119 -3.46 -2.42 22.79
N ASP A 120 -2.66 -3.07 21.95
CA ASP A 120 -1.34 -3.62 22.28
C ASP A 120 -0.20 -2.60 22.17
N CYS A 121 -0.51 -1.31 21.99
CA CYS A 121 0.49 -0.25 21.93
C CYS A 121 1.32 -0.17 23.24
N PRO A 122 2.67 -0.30 23.19
CA PRO A 122 3.51 -0.36 24.39
C PRO A 122 3.49 0.90 25.27
N GLY A 123 3.12 2.05 24.70
CA GLY A 123 3.08 3.34 25.38
C GLY A 123 3.09 4.52 24.41
N ALA A 124 2.85 5.72 24.92
CA ALA A 124 2.70 6.92 24.09
C ALA A 124 4.02 7.36 23.41
N ASP A 125 5.15 6.90 23.94
CA ASP A 125 6.48 7.11 23.39
C ASP A 125 6.94 5.95 22.49
N ALA A 126 6.11 4.93 22.25
CA ALA A 126 6.46 3.85 21.33
C ALA A 126 6.46 4.40 19.89
N PRO A 127 7.57 4.31 19.13
CA PRO A 127 7.56 4.77 17.75
C PRO A 127 6.75 3.84 16.84
N PHE A 128 6.05 4.45 15.88
CA PHE A 128 5.42 3.80 14.73
C PHE A 128 6.16 4.25 13.48
N VAL A 129 6.30 3.40 12.47
CA VAL A 129 6.68 3.93 11.14
C VAL A 129 5.51 4.75 10.64
N VAL A 130 5.71 6.05 10.44
CA VAL A 130 4.60 6.98 10.14
C VAL A 130 4.22 7.01 8.66
N GLY A 131 4.75 6.09 7.86
CA GLY A 131 4.49 6.06 6.42
C GLY A 131 4.79 7.41 5.78
N SER A 132 3.96 7.78 4.81
CA SER A 132 4.13 9.00 4.03
C SER A 132 4.01 10.32 4.79
N LEU A 133 3.67 10.33 6.09
CA LEU A 133 3.86 11.54 6.92
C LEU A 133 5.34 11.98 6.92
N SER A 134 6.26 11.03 6.68
CA SER A 134 7.70 11.25 6.45
C SER A 134 7.99 12.31 5.38
N LYS A 135 7.12 12.48 4.39
CA LYS A 135 7.27 13.47 3.32
C LYS A 135 7.28 14.89 3.86
N SER A 136 6.46 15.18 4.86
CA SER A 136 6.48 16.50 5.52
C SER A 136 7.83 16.78 6.22
N PHE A 137 8.49 15.77 6.79
CA PHE A 137 9.82 15.92 7.39
C PHE A 137 10.90 16.21 6.35
N THR A 138 10.85 15.51 5.21
CA THR A 138 11.76 15.76 4.09
C THR A 138 11.55 17.15 3.51
N ALA A 139 10.30 17.57 3.32
CA ALA A 139 9.99 18.89 2.82
C ALA A 139 10.47 19.99 3.77
N LEU A 140 10.27 19.82 5.08
CA LEU A 140 10.81 20.71 6.11
C LEU A 140 12.35 20.80 6.01
N ALA A 141 13.05 19.67 5.88
CA ALA A 141 14.50 19.65 5.73
C ALA A 141 14.99 20.36 4.46
N VAL A 142 14.28 20.18 3.34
CA VAL A 142 14.59 20.89 2.09
C VAL A 142 14.35 22.40 2.25
N MET A 143 13.24 22.78 2.88
CA MET A 143 12.92 24.19 3.12
C MET A 143 13.90 24.87 4.08
N GLN A 144 14.45 24.17 5.08
CA GLN A 144 15.58 24.66 5.88
C GLN A 144 16.79 25.00 5.00
N LEU A 145 17.15 24.12 4.06
CA LEU A 145 18.23 24.37 3.12
C LEU A 145 17.92 25.51 2.12
N VAL A 146 16.64 25.73 1.81
CA VAL A 146 16.19 26.88 1.00
C VAL A 146 16.36 28.18 1.77
N GLU A 147 15.95 28.25 3.04
CA GLU A 147 16.13 29.43 3.89
C GLU A 147 17.63 29.76 4.12
N GLU A 148 18.48 28.73 4.15
CA GLU A 148 19.94 28.88 4.22
C GLU A 148 20.57 29.34 2.89
N GLY A 149 19.80 29.39 1.80
CA GLY A 149 20.27 29.69 0.44
C GLY A 149 21.14 28.59 -0.17
N ALA A 150 21.10 27.38 0.39
CA ALA A 150 21.86 26.22 -0.08
C ALA A 150 21.11 25.45 -1.19
N VAL A 151 19.79 25.52 -1.20
CA VAL A 151 18.91 24.96 -2.24
C VAL A 151 18.03 26.08 -2.82
N ASP A 152 17.86 26.07 -4.14
CA ASP A 152 16.89 26.91 -4.85
C ASP A 152 15.77 25.99 -5.36
N LEU A 153 14.52 26.32 -5.01
CA LEU A 153 13.34 25.53 -5.37
C LEU A 153 13.18 25.39 -6.89
N ASP A 154 13.52 26.44 -7.64
CA ASP A 154 13.30 26.49 -9.08
C ASP A 154 14.56 26.09 -9.87
N ALA A 155 15.63 25.68 -9.18
CA ALA A 155 16.82 25.13 -9.80
C ALA A 155 16.62 23.65 -10.17
N PRO A 156 17.31 23.15 -11.22
CA PRO A 156 17.25 21.75 -11.60
C PRO A 156 17.67 20.82 -10.46
N ALA A 157 16.87 19.80 -10.15
CA ALA A 157 17.18 18.81 -9.12
C ALA A 157 18.52 18.09 -9.41
N SER A 158 18.85 17.88 -10.69
CA SER A 158 20.11 17.31 -11.14
C SER A 158 21.35 18.13 -10.74
N ALA A 159 21.19 19.42 -10.42
CA ALA A 159 22.29 20.26 -9.94
C ALA A 159 22.75 19.84 -8.52
N TYR A 160 21.83 19.32 -7.72
CA TYR A 160 22.09 18.87 -6.35
C TYR A 160 22.32 17.36 -6.26
N ALA A 161 21.74 16.58 -7.17
CA ALA A 161 21.83 15.12 -7.20
C ALA A 161 22.31 14.56 -8.56
N PRO A 162 23.54 14.91 -9.02
CA PRO A 162 24.02 14.59 -10.36
C PRO A 162 24.26 13.09 -10.62
N ALA A 163 24.16 12.24 -9.59
CA ALA A 163 24.27 10.79 -9.71
C ALA A 163 23.00 10.13 -10.29
N TYR A 164 21.87 10.84 -10.27
CA TYR A 164 20.58 10.36 -10.76
C TYR A 164 20.27 10.97 -12.13
N ASP A 165 19.72 10.17 -13.02
CA ASP A 165 19.42 10.56 -14.41
C ASP A 165 18.11 11.35 -14.49
N VAL A 166 18.13 12.55 -13.90
CA VAL A 166 17.00 13.47 -13.84
C VAL A 166 17.21 14.60 -14.84
N PRO A 167 16.27 14.85 -15.77
CA PRO A 167 16.38 15.94 -16.73
C PRO A 167 16.47 17.30 -16.05
N ALA A 168 17.25 18.22 -16.64
CA ALA A 168 17.42 19.58 -16.11
C ALA A 168 16.12 20.41 -16.06
N ALA A 169 15.03 19.94 -16.68
CA ALA A 169 13.71 20.56 -16.60
C ALA A 169 12.98 20.27 -15.28
N VAL A 170 13.33 19.17 -14.58
CA VAL A 170 12.74 18.82 -13.29
C VAL A 170 13.45 19.64 -12.21
N THR A 171 12.70 20.49 -11.53
CA THR A 171 13.18 21.35 -10.43
C THR A 171 13.03 20.67 -9.07
N VAL A 172 13.64 21.25 -8.03
CA VAL A 172 13.40 20.79 -6.65
C VAL A 172 11.93 20.95 -6.26
N ARG A 173 11.28 22.03 -6.70
CA ARG A 173 9.85 22.26 -6.51
C ARG A 173 9.01 21.17 -7.17
N ASP A 174 9.39 20.70 -8.36
CA ASP A 174 8.66 19.62 -9.02
C ASP A 174 8.68 18.31 -8.21
N LEU A 175 9.78 18.02 -7.52
CA LEU A 175 9.85 16.87 -6.63
C LEU A 175 8.95 17.06 -5.40
N LEU A 176 9.01 18.24 -4.75
CA LEU A 176 8.22 18.55 -3.56
C LEU A 176 6.70 18.55 -3.83
N ASN A 177 6.31 18.96 -5.04
CA ASN A 177 4.91 19.05 -5.44
C ASN A 177 4.44 17.84 -6.25
N GLN A 178 5.24 16.78 -6.36
CA GLN A 178 4.89 15.56 -7.06
C GLN A 178 4.55 15.79 -8.56
N THR A 179 5.22 16.74 -9.22
CA THR A 179 5.02 17.09 -10.65
C THR A 179 6.18 16.69 -11.55
N SER A 180 7.12 15.89 -11.04
CA SER A 180 8.29 15.41 -11.81
C SER A 180 7.96 14.42 -12.93
N GLY A 181 6.75 13.86 -12.92
CA GLY A 181 6.33 12.79 -13.83
C GLY A 181 6.89 11.40 -13.49
N PHE A 182 7.53 11.20 -12.33
CA PHE A 182 7.93 9.85 -11.87
C PHE A 182 6.71 8.96 -11.63
N GLY A 183 6.86 7.65 -11.89
CA GLY A 183 5.78 6.69 -11.73
C GLY A 183 5.53 6.29 -10.27
N TYR A 184 4.28 5.96 -9.95
CA TYR A 184 3.86 5.56 -8.59
C TYR A 184 4.69 4.40 -8.01
N TYR A 185 4.97 3.37 -8.82
CA TYR A 185 5.73 2.18 -8.40
C TYR A 185 7.25 2.29 -8.63
N ASP A 186 7.73 3.42 -9.17
CA ASP A 186 9.14 3.59 -9.48
C ASP A 186 9.97 3.57 -8.19
N SER A 187 11.02 2.76 -8.21
CA SER A 187 12.13 2.90 -7.26
C SER A 187 12.91 4.17 -7.61
N LEU A 188 13.69 4.72 -6.68
CA LEU A 188 14.57 5.83 -7.01
C LEU A 188 15.58 5.47 -8.11
N ALA A 189 16.04 4.22 -8.16
CA ALA A 189 16.94 3.74 -9.21
C ALA A 189 16.29 3.72 -10.60
N ASP A 190 15.00 3.40 -10.67
CA ASP A 190 14.23 3.24 -11.91
C ASP A 190 13.44 4.48 -12.31
N ALA A 191 13.30 5.47 -11.42
CA ALA A 191 12.50 6.66 -11.65
C ALA A 191 12.90 7.42 -12.92
N ARG A 192 11.95 7.60 -13.83
CA ARG A 192 12.13 8.36 -15.07
C ARG A 192 10.94 9.29 -15.27
N VAL A 193 11.20 10.42 -15.93
CA VAL A 193 10.14 11.38 -16.27
C VAL A 193 9.18 10.72 -17.28
N GLY A 194 7.94 10.54 -16.86
CA GLY A 194 6.83 10.00 -17.65
C GLY A 194 5.91 11.08 -18.21
N GLU A 195 4.72 10.65 -18.64
CA GLU A 195 3.74 11.52 -19.32
C GLU A 195 3.10 12.57 -18.40
N ALA A 196 3.05 12.31 -17.09
CA ALA A 196 2.49 13.21 -16.08
C ALA A 196 3.41 14.37 -15.68
N PHE A 197 4.50 14.63 -16.42
CA PHE A 197 5.40 15.74 -16.10
C PHE A 197 4.67 17.10 -16.14
N GLY A 198 4.76 17.85 -15.04
CA GLY A 198 4.06 19.12 -14.85
C GLY A 198 2.65 19.00 -14.26
N GLU A 199 2.14 17.78 -14.08
CA GLU A 199 0.86 17.49 -13.43
C GLU A 199 1.10 16.69 -12.15
N PHE A 200 0.20 16.79 -11.17
CA PHE A 200 0.33 16.02 -9.93
C PHE A 200 0.26 14.51 -10.23
N SER A 201 1.32 13.79 -9.84
CA SER A 201 1.37 12.34 -9.87
C SER A 201 2.22 11.84 -8.70
N TYR A 202 1.56 11.16 -7.76
CA TYR A 202 2.19 10.71 -6.53
C TYR A 202 3.29 9.67 -6.79
N ALA A 203 4.52 9.94 -6.38
CA ALA A 203 5.64 9.00 -6.44
C ALA A 203 6.54 9.10 -5.20
N ASN A 204 6.91 7.96 -4.61
CA ASN A 204 7.84 7.94 -3.48
C ASN A 204 9.25 8.36 -3.90
N ALA A 205 9.65 8.03 -5.14
CA ALA A 205 10.94 8.39 -5.71
C ALA A 205 11.23 9.89 -5.68
N ASN A 206 10.20 10.75 -5.74
CA ASN A 206 10.36 12.20 -5.60
C ASN A 206 10.99 12.56 -4.26
N TYR A 207 10.45 12.00 -3.19
CA TYR A 207 10.89 12.28 -1.83
C TYR A 207 12.19 11.56 -1.48
N ASP A 208 12.40 10.36 -2.01
CA ASP A 208 13.69 9.67 -1.84
C ASP A 208 14.82 10.46 -2.51
N LEU A 209 14.57 11.04 -3.69
CA LEU A 209 15.54 11.94 -4.34
C LEU A 209 15.76 13.22 -3.53
N LEU A 210 14.71 13.82 -2.95
CA LEU A 210 14.85 14.97 -2.05
C LEU A 210 15.71 14.62 -0.82
N GLY A 211 15.57 13.42 -0.27
CA GLY A 211 16.47 12.91 0.77
C GLY A 211 17.93 12.87 0.32
N ARG A 212 18.20 12.40 -0.91
CA ARG A 212 19.55 12.43 -1.50
C ARG A 212 20.08 13.84 -1.72
N ILE A 213 19.21 14.80 -2.05
CA ILE A 213 19.56 16.22 -2.14
C ILE A 213 19.96 16.76 -0.77
N VAL A 214 19.19 16.46 0.29
CA VAL A 214 19.53 16.84 1.67
C VAL A 214 20.91 16.30 2.05
N GLU A 215 21.19 15.03 1.75
CA GLU A 215 22.50 14.42 2.03
C GLU A 215 23.64 15.08 1.25
N ALA A 216 23.46 15.29 -0.06
CA ALA A 216 24.47 15.86 -0.93
C ALA A 216 24.81 17.32 -0.57
N VAL A 217 23.80 18.11 -0.21
CA VAL A 217 23.98 19.54 0.11
C VAL A 217 24.50 19.74 1.52
N SER A 218 23.98 19.01 2.50
CA SER A 218 24.38 19.19 3.91
C SER A 218 25.67 18.46 4.28
N GLY A 219 26.01 17.37 3.57
CA GLY A 219 27.10 16.46 3.93
C GLY A 219 26.80 15.54 5.12
N LEU A 220 25.56 15.55 5.64
CA LEU A 220 25.08 14.64 6.67
C LEU A 220 24.31 13.47 6.04
N SER A 221 24.19 12.34 6.73
CA SER A 221 23.16 11.36 6.35
C SER A 221 21.78 11.97 6.57
N TYR A 222 20.76 11.49 5.86
CA TYR A 222 19.40 11.99 6.03
C TYR A 222 18.92 11.87 7.49
N ALA A 223 19.25 10.75 8.15
CA ALA A 223 18.92 10.53 9.55
C ALA A 223 19.64 11.51 10.48
N ASP A 224 20.95 11.73 10.29
CA ASP A 224 21.70 12.69 11.11
C ASP A 224 21.21 14.14 10.90
N TYR A 225 20.80 14.49 9.69
CA TYR A 225 20.21 15.80 9.40
C TYR A 225 18.91 15.98 10.19
N LEU A 226 17.97 15.04 10.08
CA LEU A 226 16.72 15.11 10.84
C LEU A 226 16.95 15.14 12.35
N ASP A 227 17.80 14.26 12.87
CA ASP A 227 18.11 14.19 14.30
C ASP A 227 18.67 15.53 14.83
N SER A 228 19.55 16.18 14.07
CA SER A 228 20.24 17.40 14.53
C SER A 228 19.52 18.72 14.19
N ARG A 229 18.70 18.76 13.14
CA ARG A 229 18.08 19.99 12.61
C ARG A 229 16.58 20.06 12.82
N VAL A 230 15.92 18.93 13.08
CA VAL A 230 14.46 18.86 13.24
C VAL A 230 14.08 18.19 14.55
N LEU A 231 14.35 16.89 14.69
CA LEU A 231 13.88 16.07 15.81
C LEU A 231 14.48 16.54 17.14
N GLY A 232 15.81 16.72 17.19
CA GLY A 232 16.51 17.22 18.38
C GLY A 232 16.03 18.59 18.85
N PRO A 233 16.02 19.62 17.97
CA PRO A 233 15.48 20.94 18.30
C PRO A 233 14.03 20.92 18.80
N LEU A 234 13.16 20.07 18.23
CA LEU A 234 11.77 19.92 18.68
C LEU A 234 11.60 19.04 19.91
N GLY A 235 12.66 18.40 20.40
CA GLY A 235 12.60 17.48 21.53
C GLY A 235 11.93 16.14 21.21
N MET A 236 11.92 15.73 19.95
CA MET A 236 11.35 14.48 19.46
C MET A 236 12.27 13.28 19.74
N THR A 237 12.44 12.93 21.01
CA THR A 237 13.43 11.93 21.46
C THR A 237 13.03 10.47 21.24
N ALA A 238 11.76 10.23 20.92
CA ALA A 238 11.16 8.94 20.59
C ALA A 238 10.88 8.81 19.08
N SER A 239 11.67 9.52 18.27
CA SER A 239 11.58 9.52 16.81
C SER A 239 12.96 9.35 16.19
N SER A 240 13.03 8.72 15.01
CA SER A 240 14.27 8.63 14.22
C SER A 240 13.97 8.22 12.78
N ALA A 241 14.82 8.68 11.86
CA ALA A 241 14.89 8.17 10.49
C ALA A 241 15.91 7.03 10.30
N ASP A 242 16.68 6.68 11.35
CA ASP A 242 17.52 5.48 11.35
C ASP A 242 16.71 4.27 11.89
N PRO A 243 16.48 3.23 11.09
CA PRO A 243 15.74 2.03 11.52
C PRO A 243 16.35 1.34 12.74
N ALA A 244 17.68 1.34 12.88
CA ALA A 244 18.33 0.69 14.03
C ALA A 244 18.10 1.49 15.31
N ARG A 245 18.19 2.81 15.23
CA ARG A 245 17.84 3.71 16.33
C ARG A 245 16.36 3.59 16.69
N ALA A 246 15.46 3.63 15.71
CA ALA A 246 14.02 3.46 15.92
C ALA A 246 13.72 2.16 16.66
N ALA A 247 14.27 1.03 16.21
CA ALA A 247 14.09 -0.27 16.89
C ALA A 247 14.58 -0.24 18.35
N SER A 248 15.68 0.48 18.65
CA SER A 248 16.21 0.61 20.02
C SER A 248 15.31 1.41 20.98
N LEU A 249 14.36 2.19 20.44
CA LEU A 249 13.41 2.99 21.22
C LEU A 249 12.18 2.20 21.67
N GLY A 250 12.05 0.93 21.25
CA GLY A 250 10.91 0.08 21.63
C GLY A 250 9.66 0.37 20.80
N MET A 251 9.80 0.20 19.47
CA MET A 251 8.70 0.40 18.51
C MET A 251 7.45 -0.42 18.85
N ALA A 252 6.29 0.13 18.49
CA ALA A 252 5.08 -0.67 18.39
C ALA A 252 5.32 -1.84 17.42
N PRO A 253 4.81 -3.05 17.69
CA PRO A 253 5.04 -4.20 16.81
C PRO A 253 4.22 -4.05 15.52
N GLY A 254 4.86 -3.82 14.38
CA GLY A 254 4.15 -3.74 13.10
C GLY A 254 3.56 -5.09 12.65
N HIS A 255 2.32 -5.07 12.17
CA HIS A 255 1.57 -6.23 11.69
C HIS A 255 1.21 -6.12 10.21
N ARG A 256 1.52 -7.17 9.44
CA ARG A 256 0.98 -7.32 8.08
C ARG A 256 -0.29 -8.17 8.14
N THR A 257 -1.27 -7.84 7.32
CA THR A 257 -2.48 -8.65 7.22
C THR A 257 -2.23 -9.91 6.39
N TRP A 258 -2.54 -11.07 6.96
CA TRP A 258 -2.52 -12.38 6.31
C TRP A 258 -3.88 -13.03 6.44
N PHE A 259 -4.59 -13.27 5.34
CA PHE A 259 -5.90 -13.94 5.35
C PHE A 259 -6.88 -13.28 6.35
N GLY A 260 -6.93 -11.94 6.33
CA GLY A 260 -7.75 -11.13 7.23
C GLY A 260 -7.33 -11.11 8.69
N VAL A 261 -6.12 -11.57 9.02
CA VAL A 261 -5.58 -11.56 10.39
C VAL A 261 -4.30 -10.71 10.44
N PRO A 262 -4.18 -9.73 11.34
CA PRO A 262 -2.93 -9.01 11.54
C PRO A 262 -1.88 -9.93 12.18
N VAL A 263 -0.71 -10.04 11.55
CA VAL A 263 0.39 -10.89 12.02
C VAL A 263 1.67 -10.06 12.13
N ALA A 264 2.25 -10.02 13.34
CA ALA A 264 3.60 -9.51 13.57
C ALA A 264 4.63 -10.52 13.05
N ASP A 265 4.80 -10.58 11.73
CA ASP A 265 5.64 -11.55 11.05
C ASP A 265 7.14 -11.17 10.99
N GLY A 266 7.50 -10.07 11.65
CA GLY A 266 8.88 -9.58 11.72
C GLY A 266 9.38 -8.98 10.40
N PHE A 267 8.47 -8.54 9.52
CA PHE A 267 8.85 -7.85 8.30
C PHE A 267 9.71 -6.61 8.60
N VAL A 268 10.82 -6.51 7.86
CA VAL A 268 11.73 -5.36 7.89
C VAL A 268 11.89 -4.88 6.46
N HIS A 269 11.57 -3.62 6.23
CA HIS A 269 11.74 -2.98 4.93
C HIS A 269 13.22 -2.94 4.53
N ARG A 270 13.49 -3.13 3.24
CA ARG A 270 14.86 -3.05 2.71
C ARG A 270 15.25 -1.59 2.51
N SER A 271 16.50 -1.28 2.80
CA SER A 271 17.11 0.00 2.44
C SER A 271 17.71 -0.01 1.03
N GLY A 272 17.90 1.18 0.47
CA GLY A 272 18.57 1.42 -0.81
C GLY A 272 17.62 1.87 -1.92
N ASP A 273 18.20 2.38 -3.01
CA ASP A 273 17.45 3.07 -4.08
C ASP A 273 16.57 2.14 -4.93
N GLU A 274 16.72 0.83 -4.78
CA GLU A 274 15.91 -0.22 -5.43
C GLU A 274 14.64 -0.57 -4.62
N ALA A 275 14.58 -0.12 -3.36
CA ALA A 275 13.40 -0.28 -2.53
C ALA A 275 12.25 0.59 -3.06
N TRP A 276 11.01 0.28 -2.67
CA TRP A 276 9.84 1.06 -3.09
C TRP A 276 9.74 2.43 -2.38
N GLY A 277 10.49 2.61 -1.30
CA GLY A 277 10.56 3.84 -0.52
C GLY A 277 11.75 3.81 0.45
N ALA A 278 12.04 4.93 1.10
CA ALA A 278 13.06 5.05 2.13
C ALA A 278 12.59 6.01 3.25
N ALA A 279 13.45 6.31 4.22
CA ALA A 279 13.12 7.23 5.30
C ALA A 279 12.55 8.58 4.82
N PRO A 280 13.06 9.21 3.72
CA PRO A 280 12.51 10.46 3.22
C PRO A 280 11.05 10.38 2.74
N SER A 281 10.64 9.26 2.14
CA SER A 281 9.31 9.10 1.57
C SER A 281 8.32 8.40 2.49
N GLY A 282 8.77 7.51 3.39
CA GLY A 282 7.84 6.63 4.10
C GLY A 282 8.31 6.01 5.43
N TYR A 283 9.61 6.10 5.78
CA TYR A 283 10.17 5.28 6.86
C TYR A 283 10.76 6.06 8.05
N VAL A 284 10.34 7.31 8.26
CA VAL A 284 10.54 7.93 9.59
C VAL A 284 9.71 7.16 10.61
N ALA A 285 10.31 6.85 11.76
CA ALA A 285 9.60 6.33 12.92
C ALA A 285 9.38 7.46 13.93
N ALA A 286 8.16 7.62 14.42
CA ALA A 286 7.83 8.63 15.44
C ALA A 286 6.73 8.15 16.38
N SER A 287 6.75 8.64 17.61
CA SER A 287 5.70 8.39 18.60
C SER A 287 4.57 9.42 18.49
N ALA A 288 3.38 9.11 19.03
CA ALA A 288 2.29 10.08 19.05
C ALA A 288 2.64 11.34 19.85
N GLY A 289 3.40 11.20 20.95
CA GLY A 289 3.88 12.33 21.74
C GLY A 289 4.86 13.24 20.98
N ASP A 290 5.70 12.66 20.12
CA ASP A 290 6.62 13.43 19.29
C ASP A 290 5.92 14.06 18.09
N MET A 291 5.00 13.34 17.44
CA MET A 291 4.17 13.90 16.38
C MET A 291 3.30 15.05 16.89
N ALA A 292 2.84 15.00 18.14
CA ALA A 292 2.20 16.14 18.80
C ALA A 292 3.11 17.38 18.77
N ARG A 293 4.37 17.27 19.21
CA ARG A 293 5.35 18.38 19.16
C ARG A 293 5.59 18.88 17.74
N TYR A 294 5.61 17.97 16.77
CA TYR A 294 5.78 18.29 15.37
C TYR A 294 4.60 19.08 14.78
N LEU A 295 3.36 18.70 15.13
CA LEU A 295 2.17 19.46 14.73
C LEU A 295 2.11 20.84 15.40
N GLN A 296 2.46 20.93 16.69
CA GLN A 296 2.57 22.22 17.39
C GLN A 296 3.55 23.18 16.72
N MET A 297 4.65 22.67 16.19
CA MET A 297 5.62 23.48 15.45
C MET A 297 4.98 24.17 14.25
N TYR A 298 4.14 23.46 13.50
CA TYR A 298 3.42 24.05 12.36
C TYR A 298 2.37 25.07 12.81
N LEU A 299 1.58 24.77 13.85
CA LEU A 299 0.59 25.71 14.40
C LEU A 299 1.25 27.03 14.88
N ASN A 300 2.47 26.94 15.37
CA ASN A 300 3.27 28.08 15.83
C ASN A 300 4.15 28.71 14.73
N GLY A 301 3.90 28.42 13.45
CA GLY A 301 4.62 29.01 12.32
C GLY A 301 6.12 28.70 12.35
N GLY A 302 6.49 27.46 12.66
CA GLY A 302 7.87 26.97 12.57
C GLY A 302 8.62 26.88 13.91
N GLU A 303 7.95 27.17 15.04
CA GLU A 303 8.54 27.17 16.38
C GLU A 303 7.95 26.07 17.27
N GLY A 304 8.80 25.18 17.79
CA GLY A 304 8.36 24.16 18.74
C GLY A 304 7.91 24.77 20.08
N ALA A 305 7.13 24.02 20.86
CA ALA A 305 6.64 24.46 22.18
C ALA A 305 7.75 24.83 23.19
N ASN A 306 8.99 24.42 22.93
CA ASN A 306 10.18 24.77 23.71
C ASN A 306 10.86 26.09 23.26
N GLY A 307 10.30 26.80 22.29
CA GLY A 307 10.84 28.02 21.70
C GLY A 307 11.93 27.82 20.63
N ALA A 308 12.24 26.57 20.27
CA ALA A 308 13.19 26.28 19.20
C ALA A 308 12.51 26.48 17.83
N ARG A 309 13.06 27.38 17.02
CA ARG A 309 12.61 27.60 15.65
C ARG A 309 13.34 26.68 14.68
N VAL A 310 12.59 25.88 13.93
CA VAL A 310 13.11 25.00 12.88
C VAL A 310 12.79 25.47 11.48
N LEU A 311 11.78 26.34 11.31
CA LEU A 311 11.46 26.99 10.03
C LEU A 311 10.92 28.41 10.28
N SER A 312 11.01 29.30 9.29
CA SER A 312 10.32 30.58 9.34
C SER A 312 8.80 30.42 9.14
N PRO A 313 7.98 31.37 9.61
CA PRO A 313 6.55 31.38 9.30
C PRO A 313 6.29 31.43 7.79
N GLU A 314 7.14 32.14 7.03
CA GLU A 314 7.06 32.21 5.57
C GLU A 314 7.36 30.85 4.92
N GLY A 315 8.33 30.10 5.45
CA GLY A 315 8.64 28.75 5.01
C GLY A 315 7.47 27.79 5.28
N VAL A 316 6.84 27.87 6.46
CA VAL A 316 5.63 27.09 6.77
C VAL A 316 4.49 27.44 5.81
N ALA A 317 4.26 28.73 5.55
CA ALA A 317 3.23 29.16 4.61
C ALA A 317 3.49 28.65 3.18
N SER A 318 4.75 28.66 2.73
CA SER A 318 5.14 28.08 1.43
C SER A 318 4.85 26.58 1.38
N MET A 319 5.19 25.82 2.43
CA MET A 319 4.87 24.38 2.47
C MET A 319 3.37 24.09 2.34
N PHE A 320 2.52 24.94 2.91
CA PHE A 320 1.06 24.76 2.88
C PHE A 320 0.41 25.28 1.60
N LEU A 321 0.94 26.35 0.99
CA LEU A 321 0.23 27.13 -0.02
C LEU A 321 0.91 27.14 -1.41
N ASP A 322 2.18 26.77 -1.53
CA ASP A 322 2.85 26.57 -2.83
C ASP A 322 2.53 25.18 -3.38
N ARG A 323 1.27 25.00 -3.74
CA ARG A 323 0.65 23.70 -4.03
C ARG A 323 0.13 23.58 -5.46
N VAL A 324 -0.04 22.35 -5.92
CA VAL A 324 -0.63 21.99 -7.22
C VAL A 324 -1.96 21.27 -7.00
N PRO A 325 -2.94 21.42 -7.91
CA PRO A 325 -4.18 20.66 -7.80
C PRO A 325 -3.93 19.17 -8.08
N ASP A 326 -4.63 18.31 -7.34
CA ASP A 326 -4.75 16.89 -7.66
C ASP A 326 -5.63 16.71 -8.93
N PRO A 327 -5.56 15.59 -9.69
CA PRO A 327 -6.30 15.42 -10.95
C PRO A 327 -7.82 15.56 -10.84
N ASP A 328 -8.42 15.19 -9.69
CA ASP A 328 -9.85 15.37 -9.44
C ASP A 328 -10.20 16.85 -9.12
N GLY A 329 -9.21 17.68 -8.78
CA GLY A 329 -9.31 19.14 -8.64
C GLY A 329 -10.04 19.64 -7.38
N ASP A 330 -10.35 18.76 -6.45
CA ASP A 330 -11.00 19.05 -5.16
C ASP A 330 -10.00 19.19 -4.01
N THR A 331 -8.79 18.65 -4.18
CA THR A 331 -7.67 18.78 -3.24
C THR A 331 -6.43 19.37 -3.93
N PHE A 332 -5.49 19.81 -3.11
CA PHE A 332 -4.20 20.33 -3.54
C PHE A 332 -3.07 19.67 -2.77
N TYR A 333 -1.95 19.41 -3.42
CA TYR A 333 -0.74 18.91 -2.79
C TYR A 333 0.37 19.95 -2.80
N GLY A 334 0.98 20.21 -1.64
CA GLY A 334 2.12 21.09 -1.49
C GLY A 334 3.10 20.50 -0.49
N MET A 335 4.34 20.30 -0.91
CA MET A 335 5.49 20.01 -0.03
C MET A 335 5.20 19.07 1.16
N GLY A 336 4.56 17.92 0.92
CA GLY A 336 4.33 16.91 1.94
C GLY A 336 3.03 17.11 2.73
N TRP A 337 2.13 17.94 2.23
CA TRP A 337 0.80 18.20 2.75
C TRP A 337 -0.25 18.15 1.64
N THR A 338 -1.32 17.42 1.87
CA THR A 338 -2.57 17.56 1.14
C THR A 338 -3.39 18.65 1.80
N SER A 339 -4.11 19.43 1.02
CA SER A 339 -4.95 20.50 1.52
C SER A 339 -6.24 20.62 0.73
N PHE A 340 -7.30 20.97 1.45
CA PHE A 340 -8.63 21.19 0.92
C PHE A 340 -9.37 22.15 1.83
N CYS A 341 -10.56 22.59 1.42
CA CYS A 341 -11.42 23.40 2.26
C CYS A 341 -12.68 22.62 2.64
N TRP A 342 -13.14 22.78 3.88
CA TRP A 342 -14.50 22.42 4.24
C TRP A 342 -15.53 23.33 3.55
N ASP A 343 -16.81 22.96 3.63
CA ASP A 343 -17.91 23.66 2.97
C ASP A 343 -18.02 25.15 3.38
N ASP A 344 -17.57 25.50 4.58
CA ASP A 344 -17.51 26.88 5.10
C ASP A 344 -16.26 27.66 4.65
N GLY A 345 -15.34 27.00 3.94
CA GLY A 345 -14.10 27.56 3.43
C GLY A 345 -12.89 27.40 4.36
N GLU A 346 -13.04 26.78 5.54
CA GLU A 346 -11.94 26.52 6.47
C GLU A 346 -10.87 25.63 5.84
N LEU A 347 -9.59 26.01 5.96
CA LEU A 347 -8.48 25.26 5.40
C LEU A 347 -8.16 24.04 6.28
N VAL A 348 -8.13 22.88 5.66
CA VAL A 348 -7.65 21.65 6.27
C VAL A 348 -6.37 21.21 5.57
N LEU A 349 -5.34 20.92 6.37
CA LEU A 349 -4.08 20.35 5.93
C LEU A 349 -3.98 18.94 6.49
N SER A 350 -3.78 17.93 5.65
CA SER A 350 -3.67 16.55 6.08
C SER A 350 -2.56 15.80 5.34
N HIS A 351 -2.13 14.69 5.91
CA HIS A 351 -1.37 13.69 5.18
C HIS A 351 -1.58 12.32 5.82
N ASP A 352 -1.85 11.33 4.99
CA ASP A 352 -1.95 9.94 5.42
C ASP A 352 -0.65 9.19 5.12
N GLY A 353 -0.38 8.17 5.92
CA GLY A 353 0.83 7.39 5.84
C GLY A 353 0.51 5.92 5.89
N GLN A 354 1.00 5.19 4.91
CA GLN A 354 0.84 3.74 4.83
C GLN A 354 2.17 3.13 4.44
N VAL A 355 2.55 2.10 5.19
CA VAL A 355 3.57 1.12 4.83
C VAL A 355 2.97 -0.25 5.08
N GLU A 356 3.72 -1.32 4.82
CA GLU A 356 3.20 -2.68 4.85
C GLU A 356 2.57 -3.10 6.18
N ASN A 357 3.06 -2.52 7.28
CA ASN A 357 2.78 -2.96 8.63
C ASN A 357 2.45 -1.83 9.62
N TYR A 358 2.24 -0.61 9.13
CA TYR A 358 1.80 0.54 9.91
C TYR A 358 0.92 1.46 9.05
N VAL A 359 0.02 2.16 9.72
CA VAL A 359 -0.83 3.19 9.14
C VAL A 359 -0.83 4.42 10.04
N ALA A 360 -0.95 5.60 9.46
CA ALA A 360 -0.91 6.86 10.17
C ALA A 360 -1.76 7.91 9.44
N SER A 361 -2.28 8.87 10.19
CA SER A 361 -2.99 10.03 9.66
C SER A 361 -2.67 11.24 10.54
N MET A 362 -2.43 12.39 9.91
CA MET A 362 -2.32 13.66 10.61
C MET A 362 -3.13 14.75 9.92
N CYS A 363 -3.57 15.71 10.73
CA CYS A 363 -4.35 16.86 10.28
C CYS A 363 -3.97 18.11 11.08
N LEU A 364 -4.01 19.26 10.43
CA LEU A 364 -3.96 20.60 11.01
C LEU A 364 -5.17 21.41 10.54
N LEU A 365 -5.77 22.13 11.49
CA LEU A 365 -6.79 23.14 11.27
C LEU A 365 -6.26 24.45 11.84
N PRO A 366 -5.48 25.22 11.06
CA PRO A 366 -4.79 26.42 11.54
C PRO A 366 -5.73 27.48 12.13
N GLU A 367 -6.91 27.66 11.53
CA GLU A 367 -7.93 28.60 12.01
C GLU A 367 -8.44 28.25 13.42
N ARG A 368 -8.47 26.96 13.77
CA ARG A 368 -8.86 26.46 15.10
C ARG A 368 -7.71 26.29 16.07
N ASP A 369 -6.48 26.57 15.66
CA ASP A 369 -5.26 26.23 16.41
C ASP A 369 -5.26 24.75 16.85
N LEU A 370 -5.64 23.82 15.94
CA LEU A 370 -5.84 22.41 16.27
C LEU A 370 -5.00 21.49 15.38
N GLY A 371 -4.34 20.51 16.00
CA GLY A 371 -3.64 19.43 15.31
C GLY A 371 -4.04 18.07 15.84
N VAL A 372 -4.18 17.09 14.95
CA VAL A 372 -4.55 15.71 15.29
C VAL A 372 -3.57 14.75 14.62
N VAL A 373 -3.12 13.73 15.35
CA VAL A 373 -2.38 12.60 14.80
C VAL A 373 -2.93 11.29 15.35
N VAL A 374 -3.10 10.32 14.47
CA VAL A 374 -3.53 8.96 14.76
C VAL A 374 -2.53 7.99 14.13
N LEU A 375 -2.06 7.02 14.91
CA LEU A 375 -1.06 6.02 14.51
C LEU A 375 -1.62 4.61 14.78
N GLY A 376 -1.35 3.67 13.88
CA GLY A 376 -1.76 2.27 13.97
C GLY A 376 -0.63 1.33 13.54
N ASP A 377 -0.54 0.18 14.21
CA ASP A 377 0.52 -0.82 14.01
C ASP A 377 0.12 -1.98 13.07
N ALA A 378 -0.82 -1.73 12.16
CA ALA A 378 -1.19 -2.69 11.12
C ALA A 378 -1.60 -1.98 9.83
N SER A 379 -1.35 -2.64 8.70
CA SER A 379 -2.00 -2.30 7.44
C SER A 379 -2.79 -3.50 6.89
N ASP A 380 -3.99 -3.21 6.38
CA ASP A 380 -4.93 -4.11 5.73
C ASP A 380 -5.13 -3.72 4.27
N HIS A 381 -4.40 -4.41 3.39
CA HIS A 381 -4.52 -4.25 1.94
C HIS A 381 -5.91 -4.58 1.35
N ALA A 382 -6.74 -5.40 2.00
CA ALA A 382 -8.04 -5.79 1.46
C ALA A 382 -9.14 -4.78 1.80
N GLY A 383 -9.04 -4.17 2.98
CA GLY A 383 -9.83 -3.02 3.40
C GLY A 383 -9.22 -1.68 2.99
N GLY A 384 -8.03 -1.66 2.41
CA GLY A 384 -7.29 -0.43 2.07
C GLY A 384 -7.08 0.49 3.27
N ASP A 385 -6.96 -0.06 4.48
CA ASP A 385 -6.93 0.68 5.75
C ASP A 385 -8.15 1.58 6.03
N GLY A 386 -9.25 1.45 5.27
CA GLY A 386 -10.40 2.35 5.36
C GLY A 386 -10.97 2.48 6.77
N LEU A 387 -11.04 1.39 7.54
CA LEU A 387 -11.54 1.43 8.91
C LEU A 387 -10.65 2.24 9.86
N PHE A 388 -9.34 2.28 9.62
CA PHE A 388 -8.43 3.12 10.38
C PHE A 388 -8.66 4.59 10.03
N PHE A 389 -8.84 4.93 8.75
CA PHE A 389 -9.10 6.31 8.33
C PHE A 389 -10.49 6.80 8.76
N ASP A 390 -11.51 5.94 8.75
CA ASP A 390 -12.83 6.24 9.34
C ASP A 390 -12.67 6.60 10.82
N MET A 391 -11.85 5.84 11.56
CA MET A 391 -11.53 6.14 12.95
C MET A 391 -10.77 7.46 13.10
N ALA A 392 -9.76 7.71 12.28
CA ALA A 392 -8.98 8.95 12.34
C ALA A 392 -9.87 10.18 12.03
N GLY A 393 -10.75 10.07 11.04
CA GLY A 393 -11.75 11.09 10.72
C GLY A 393 -12.72 11.34 11.87
N GLY A 394 -13.20 10.28 12.54
CA GLY A 394 -14.04 10.42 13.73
C GLY A 394 -13.32 11.01 14.93
N VAL A 395 -12.00 10.83 15.08
CA VAL A 395 -11.21 11.56 16.07
C VAL A 395 -11.19 13.06 15.75
N VAL A 396 -10.97 13.44 14.49
CA VAL A 396 -11.01 14.86 14.08
C VAL A 396 -12.40 15.44 14.31
N ALA A 397 -13.46 14.74 13.90
CA ALA A 397 -14.84 15.15 14.15
C ALA A 397 -15.10 15.37 15.65
N ALA A 398 -14.72 14.40 16.49
CA ALA A 398 -14.83 14.52 17.94
C ALA A 398 -14.06 15.72 18.49
N ALA A 399 -12.85 15.98 17.97
CA ALA A 399 -11.99 17.07 18.40
C ALA A 399 -12.54 18.45 18.05
N VAL A 400 -13.18 18.61 16.89
CA VAL A 400 -13.87 19.86 16.52
C VAL A 400 -15.29 19.98 17.11
N GLY A 401 -15.76 18.93 17.80
CA GLY A 401 -17.07 18.89 18.45
C GLY A 401 -18.23 18.36 17.57
N ALA A 402 -17.95 17.87 16.36
CA ALA A 402 -18.90 17.18 15.47
C ALA A 402 -19.12 15.73 15.91
N ASP A 403 -20.36 15.21 15.84
CA ASP A 403 -20.69 13.86 16.33
C ASP A 403 -20.13 12.79 15.37
N PRO A 404 -19.10 12.01 15.79
CA PRO A 404 -18.48 11.06 14.89
C PRO A 404 -19.36 9.82 14.69
N GLU A 405 -19.47 9.37 13.44
CA GLU A 405 -20.11 8.10 13.11
C GLU A 405 -19.23 6.91 13.56
N PRO A 406 -19.80 5.87 14.21
CA PRO A 406 -19.04 4.68 14.58
C PRO A 406 -18.50 3.93 13.36
N VAL A 407 -17.31 3.34 13.51
CA VAL A 407 -16.66 2.56 12.43
C VAL A 407 -17.47 1.31 12.07
N ASP A 408 -17.86 1.16 10.79
CA ASP A 408 -18.58 -0.02 10.28
C ASP A 408 -17.66 -1.00 9.55
N ALA A 409 -17.22 -2.03 10.27
CA ALA A 409 -16.39 -3.10 9.73
C ALA A 409 -17.16 -4.17 8.90
N ALA A 410 -18.46 -4.01 8.62
CA ALA A 410 -19.24 -5.02 7.90
C ALA A 410 -18.72 -5.28 6.48
N TRP A 411 -18.36 -4.22 5.76
CA TRP A 411 -17.92 -4.32 4.38
C TRP A 411 -16.52 -4.94 4.27
N VAL A 412 -15.56 -4.55 5.14
CA VAL A 412 -14.21 -5.14 5.18
C VAL A 412 -14.27 -6.62 5.53
N ARG A 413 -15.07 -7.00 6.53
CA ARG A 413 -15.28 -8.41 6.86
C ARG A 413 -15.87 -9.20 5.69
N GLN A 414 -16.72 -8.57 4.89
CA GLN A 414 -17.25 -9.21 3.68
C GLN A 414 -16.18 -9.35 2.59
N ALA A 415 -15.31 -8.35 2.42
CA ALA A 415 -14.18 -8.40 1.50
C ALA A 415 -13.23 -9.55 1.86
N HIS A 416 -12.75 -9.64 3.10
CA HIS A 416 -11.88 -10.73 3.56
C HIS A 416 -12.50 -12.11 3.36
N ARG A 417 -13.78 -12.29 3.72
CA ARG A 417 -14.47 -13.58 3.51
C ARG A 417 -14.56 -13.97 2.03
N ARG A 418 -14.78 -12.99 1.16
CA ARG A 418 -14.82 -13.21 -0.29
C ARG A 418 -13.43 -13.65 -0.77
N ASP A 419 -12.39 -12.94 -0.36
CA ASP A 419 -11.03 -13.17 -0.84
C ASP A 419 -10.48 -14.52 -0.32
N ASP A 420 -10.71 -14.84 0.96
CA ASP A 420 -10.40 -16.16 1.53
C ASP A 420 -11.12 -17.32 0.79
N ALA A 421 -12.40 -17.14 0.46
CA ALA A 421 -13.14 -18.15 -0.29
C ALA A 421 -12.56 -18.34 -1.69
N LEU A 422 -12.10 -17.26 -2.34
CA LEU A 422 -11.44 -17.31 -3.64
C LEU A 422 -10.06 -17.99 -3.55
N TYR A 423 -9.28 -17.73 -2.49
CA TYR A 423 -8.02 -18.42 -2.24
C TYR A 423 -8.23 -19.93 -2.09
N VAL A 424 -9.20 -20.36 -1.29
CA VAL A 424 -9.53 -21.79 -1.12
C VAL A 424 -9.94 -22.42 -2.45
N CYS A 425 -10.76 -21.72 -3.24
CA CYS A 425 -11.18 -22.18 -4.57
C CYS A 425 -9.97 -22.35 -5.52
N ALA A 426 -9.12 -21.33 -5.61
CA ALA A 426 -7.94 -21.32 -6.48
C ALA A 426 -6.96 -22.43 -6.11
N LEU A 427 -6.62 -22.56 -4.82
CA LEU A 427 -5.74 -23.60 -4.30
C LEU A 427 -6.30 -25.00 -4.57
N SER A 428 -7.60 -25.20 -4.32
CA SER A 428 -8.28 -26.47 -4.59
C SER A 428 -8.23 -26.82 -6.08
N ALA A 429 -8.57 -25.88 -6.96
CA ALA A 429 -8.54 -26.07 -8.41
C ALA A 429 -7.13 -26.43 -8.91
N CYS A 430 -6.10 -25.77 -8.39
CA CYS A 430 -4.70 -26.02 -8.76
C CYS A 430 -4.15 -27.33 -8.18
N ALA A 431 -4.67 -27.80 -7.03
CA ALA A 431 -4.29 -29.08 -6.44
C ALA A 431 -4.96 -30.28 -7.13
N LEU A 432 -6.15 -30.11 -7.72
CA LEU A 432 -6.92 -31.19 -8.36
C LEU A 432 -6.11 -32.04 -9.37
N PRO A 433 -5.32 -31.46 -10.31
CA PRO A 433 -4.48 -32.25 -11.22
C PRO A 433 -3.49 -33.19 -10.53
N LEU A 434 -2.98 -32.81 -9.36
CA LEU A 434 -2.03 -33.60 -8.58
C LEU A 434 -2.77 -34.67 -7.76
N LEU A 435 -3.89 -34.32 -7.14
CA LEU A 435 -4.74 -35.26 -6.39
C LEU A 435 -5.35 -36.33 -7.31
N ALA A 436 -5.71 -35.96 -8.54
CA ALA A 436 -6.25 -36.86 -9.54
C ALA A 436 -5.19 -37.67 -10.28
N LEU A 437 -3.89 -37.57 -9.94
CA LEU A 437 -2.79 -38.18 -10.69
C LEU A 437 -2.93 -39.70 -10.82
N ARG A 438 -3.38 -40.40 -9.77
CA ARG A 438 -3.63 -41.85 -9.81
C ARG A 438 -4.74 -42.22 -10.79
N ARG A 439 -5.87 -41.50 -10.74
CA ARG A 439 -7.01 -41.69 -11.66
C ARG A 439 -6.62 -41.37 -13.10
N TRP A 440 -5.88 -40.29 -13.30
CA TRP A 440 -5.33 -39.90 -14.60
C TRP A 440 -4.39 -40.97 -15.16
N ASN A 441 -3.50 -41.54 -14.33
CA ASN A 441 -2.58 -42.59 -14.75
C ASN A 441 -3.30 -43.92 -15.02
N ALA A 442 -4.29 -44.29 -14.22
CA ALA A 442 -5.12 -45.48 -14.43
C ALA A 442 -5.96 -45.38 -15.71
N GLY A 443 -6.55 -44.21 -15.97
CA GLY A 443 -7.29 -43.91 -17.21
C GLY A 443 -6.41 -43.86 -18.46
N ARG A 444 -5.08 -43.87 -18.30
CA ARG A 444 -4.10 -44.01 -19.39
C ARG A 444 -4.01 -45.45 -19.91
N GLY A 445 -4.37 -46.42 -19.07
CA GLY A 445 -4.15 -47.86 -19.29
C GLY A 445 -5.15 -48.53 -20.23
N ASP A 446 -6.46 -48.37 -20.04
CA ASP A 446 -7.45 -49.25 -20.70
C ASP A 446 -8.79 -48.57 -21.00
N GLY A 447 -8.77 -47.53 -21.84
CA GLY A 447 -9.99 -46.92 -22.38
C GLY A 447 -10.15 -47.16 -23.89
N PRO A 448 -11.35 -47.45 -24.42
CA PRO A 448 -11.59 -47.63 -25.87
C PRO A 448 -11.18 -46.41 -26.72
N VAL A 449 -10.95 -45.26 -26.09
CA VAL A 449 -10.47 -44.00 -26.71
C VAL A 449 -8.96 -43.99 -26.97
N SER A 450 -8.14 -44.81 -26.28
CA SER A 450 -6.67 -44.81 -26.47
C SER A 450 -6.23 -45.56 -27.73
N ARG A 451 -7.04 -46.53 -28.18
CA ARG A 451 -6.80 -47.31 -29.41
C ARG A 451 -7.40 -46.68 -30.68
N GLY A 452 -8.20 -45.62 -30.57
CA GLY A 452 -8.90 -44.97 -31.70
C GLY A 452 -8.70 -43.46 -31.87
N SER A 453 -8.00 -42.76 -30.97
CA SER A 453 -7.81 -41.30 -31.14
C SER A 453 -6.78 -41.01 -32.24
N GLY A 454 -7.23 -40.57 -33.42
CA GLY A 454 -6.37 -40.07 -34.49
C GLY A 454 -5.47 -38.90 -34.04
N GLY A 455 -4.56 -38.43 -34.90
CA GLY A 455 -3.57 -37.39 -34.58
C GLY A 455 -4.14 -36.16 -33.87
N ARG A 456 -5.36 -35.74 -34.23
CA ARG A 456 -6.09 -34.63 -33.60
C ARG A 456 -6.36 -34.82 -32.10
N GLY A 457 -6.70 -36.02 -31.65
CA GLY A 457 -6.97 -36.29 -30.22
C GLY A 457 -5.71 -36.31 -29.35
N ARG A 458 -4.56 -36.70 -29.92
CA ARG A 458 -3.25 -36.60 -29.26
C ARG A 458 -2.80 -35.14 -29.14
N ALA A 459 -2.92 -34.38 -30.22
CA ALA A 459 -2.60 -32.95 -30.25
C ALA A 459 -3.44 -32.18 -29.21
N PHE A 460 -4.75 -32.43 -29.15
CA PHE A 460 -5.64 -31.79 -28.17
C PHE A 460 -5.22 -32.07 -26.71
N ARG A 461 -4.89 -33.32 -26.36
CA ARG A 461 -4.42 -33.66 -25.00
C ARG A 461 -3.09 -33.02 -24.66
N ALA A 462 -2.17 -32.94 -25.61
CA ALA A 462 -0.88 -32.27 -25.43
C ALA A 462 -1.07 -30.76 -25.25
N ALA A 463 -1.88 -30.13 -26.09
CA ALA A 463 -2.22 -28.70 -25.98
C ALA A 463 -2.85 -28.38 -24.62
N ARG A 464 -3.81 -29.20 -24.16
CA ARG A 464 -4.40 -29.03 -22.82
C ARG A 464 -3.38 -29.16 -21.69
N ALA A 465 -2.42 -30.08 -21.80
CA ALA A 465 -1.37 -30.25 -20.80
C ALA A 465 -0.40 -29.05 -20.78
N VAL A 466 -0.02 -28.52 -21.94
CA VAL A 466 0.82 -27.31 -22.05
C VAL A 466 0.08 -26.10 -21.50
N LEU A 467 -1.19 -25.92 -21.87
CA LEU A 467 -2.01 -24.82 -21.37
C LEU A 467 -2.11 -24.86 -19.83
N LEU A 468 -2.41 -26.02 -19.27
CA LEU A 468 -2.65 -26.16 -17.83
C LEU A 468 -1.37 -26.14 -16.97
N HIS A 469 -0.28 -26.72 -17.47
CA HIS A 469 0.93 -26.97 -16.65
C HIS A 469 2.13 -26.11 -17.04
N VAL A 470 2.00 -25.27 -18.07
CA VAL A 470 3.03 -24.31 -18.48
C VAL A 470 2.43 -22.92 -18.61
N ALA A 471 1.42 -22.75 -19.48
CA ALA A 471 0.87 -21.42 -19.72
C ALA A 471 0.11 -20.85 -18.50
N ALA A 472 -0.72 -21.64 -17.81
CA ALA A 472 -1.45 -21.18 -16.64
C ALA A 472 -0.53 -20.79 -15.45
N PRO A 473 0.51 -21.55 -15.06
CA PRO A 473 1.50 -21.10 -14.09
C PRO A 473 2.19 -19.79 -14.50
N LEU A 474 2.61 -19.67 -15.77
CA LEU A 474 3.25 -18.45 -16.25
C LEU A 474 2.28 -17.25 -16.26
N ALA A 475 1.01 -17.47 -16.59
CA ALA A 475 -0.03 -16.46 -16.54
C ALA A 475 -0.31 -16.00 -15.11
N LEU A 476 -0.38 -16.94 -14.15
CA LEU A 476 -0.48 -16.63 -12.72
C LEU A 476 0.69 -15.77 -12.24
N LEU A 477 1.91 -16.12 -12.67
CA LEU A 477 3.12 -15.38 -12.30
C LEU A 477 3.27 -14.05 -13.05
N GLY A 478 2.67 -13.91 -14.23
CA GLY A 478 2.66 -12.68 -15.00
C GLY A 478 1.55 -11.71 -14.59
N LEU A 479 0.58 -12.16 -13.81
CA LEU A 479 -0.64 -11.41 -13.49
C LEU A 479 -0.35 -10.06 -12.81
N PRO A 480 0.57 -9.93 -11.83
CA PRO A 480 0.86 -8.63 -11.21
C PRO A 480 1.42 -7.62 -12.21
N LEU A 481 2.26 -8.08 -13.14
CA LEU A 481 2.84 -7.22 -14.19
C LEU A 481 1.77 -6.69 -15.16
N VAL A 482 0.71 -7.45 -15.41
CA VAL A 482 -0.44 -7.01 -16.22
C VAL A 482 -1.24 -5.94 -15.50
N TRP A 483 -1.23 -5.93 -14.16
CA TRP A 483 -1.84 -4.88 -13.34
C TRP A 483 -0.93 -3.68 -13.11
N GLY A 484 0.29 -3.66 -13.67
CA GLY A 484 1.26 -2.61 -13.40
C GLY A 484 1.89 -2.67 -12.00
N VAL A 485 1.65 -3.74 -11.24
CA VAL A 485 2.16 -3.91 -9.87
C VAL A 485 3.41 -4.80 -9.89
N PRO A 486 4.58 -4.30 -9.44
CA PRO A 486 5.77 -5.13 -9.33
C PRO A 486 5.60 -6.25 -8.29
N TRP A 487 6.24 -7.40 -8.53
CA TRP A 487 6.24 -8.51 -7.58
C TRP A 487 6.81 -8.14 -6.21
N ARG A 488 7.77 -7.21 -6.17
CA ARG A 488 8.35 -6.66 -4.94
C ARG A 488 7.22 -6.15 -4.03
N ASP A 489 6.39 -5.27 -4.55
CA ASP A 489 5.34 -4.55 -3.83
C ASP A 489 4.19 -5.49 -3.45
N LEU A 490 3.81 -6.40 -4.35
CA LEU A 490 2.80 -7.42 -4.01
C LEU A 490 3.27 -8.34 -2.86
N LEU A 491 4.54 -8.73 -2.84
CA LEU A 491 5.10 -9.58 -1.78
C LEU A 491 5.17 -8.88 -0.42
N THR A 492 5.33 -7.56 -0.43
CA THR A 492 5.49 -6.75 0.78
C THR A 492 4.12 -6.37 1.34
N PHE A 493 3.20 -5.86 0.53
CA PHE A 493 1.88 -5.36 0.95
C PHE A 493 0.75 -6.40 0.95
N ALA A 494 0.82 -7.43 0.10
CA ALA A 494 -0.21 -8.46 -0.05
C ALA A 494 0.40 -9.88 0.04
N PRO A 495 0.99 -10.25 1.19
CA PRO A 495 1.80 -11.45 1.30
C PRO A 495 0.98 -12.75 1.15
N ASP A 496 -0.30 -12.73 1.51
CA ASP A 496 -1.25 -13.82 1.31
C ASP A 496 -1.62 -14.01 -0.18
N VAL A 497 -1.96 -12.93 -0.90
CA VAL A 497 -2.17 -12.95 -2.36
C VAL A 497 -0.95 -13.54 -3.06
N SER A 498 0.24 -13.03 -2.72
CA SER A 498 1.50 -13.51 -3.27
C SER A 498 1.72 -15.00 -3.00
N ALA A 499 1.51 -15.44 -1.75
CA ALA A 499 1.64 -16.84 -1.38
C ALA A 499 0.66 -17.74 -2.17
N VAL A 500 -0.60 -17.32 -2.33
CA VAL A 500 -1.61 -18.08 -3.07
C VAL A 500 -1.23 -18.21 -4.55
N LEU A 501 -0.80 -17.12 -5.20
CA LEU A 501 -0.36 -17.15 -6.61
C LEU A 501 0.83 -18.10 -6.80
N LEU A 502 1.84 -18.00 -5.95
CA LEU A 502 3.04 -18.85 -5.99
C LEU A 502 2.70 -20.33 -5.78
N VAL A 503 1.87 -20.64 -4.78
CA VAL A 503 1.45 -22.02 -4.49
C VAL A 503 0.61 -22.58 -5.63
N CYS A 504 -0.32 -21.81 -6.19
CA CYS A 504 -1.12 -22.23 -7.35
C CYS A 504 -0.24 -22.57 -8.57
N ALA A 505 0.71 -21.68 -8.91
CA ALA A 505 1.65 -21.91 -10.00
C ALA A 505 2.50 -23.17 -9.74
N ALA A 506 3.00 -23.35 -8.51
CA ALA A 506 3.79 -24.51 -8.12
C ALA A 506 3.00 -25.82 -8.19
N LEU A 507 1.75 -25.86 -7.71
CA LEU A 507 0.88 -27.04 -7.76
C LEU A 507 0.63 -27.49 -9.20
N LEU A 508 0.33 -26.54 -10.10
CA LEU A 508 0.12 -26.81 -11.52
C LEU A 508 1.41 -27.31 -12.20
N ALA A 509 2.56 -26.68 -11.95
CA ALA A 509 3.84 -27.10 -12.50
C ALA A 509 4.23 -28.50 -11.99
N ALA A 510 4.09 -28.76 -10.69
CA ALA A 510 4.38 -30.05 -10.06
C ALA A 510 3.50 -31.18 -10.64
N ALA A 511 2.21 -30.91 -10.88
CA ALA A 511 1.32 -31.87 -11.52
C ALA A 511 1.76 -32.19 -12.96
N GLY A 512 2.23 -31.19 -13.71
CA GLY A 512 2.80 -31.38 -15.05
C GLY A 512 4.05 -32.27 -15.01
N ALA A 513 5.00 -31.94 -14.13
CA ALA A 513 6.23 -32.71 -13.95
C ALA A 513 5.94 -34.16 -13.54
N ALA A 514 5.02 -34.39 -12.59
CA ALA A 514 4.62 -35.73 -12.16
C ALA A 514 4.00 -36.55 -13.31
N LYS A 515 3.14 -35.93 -14.13
CA LYS A 515 2.59 -36.56 -15.34
C LYS A 515 3.70 -36.94 -16.32
N LEU A 516 4.67 -36.05 -16.59
CA LEU A 516 5.80 -36.35 -17.48
C LEU A 516 6.64 -37.53 -16.98
N VAL A 517 6.93 -37.59 -15.68
CA VAL A 517 7.66 -38.72 -15.07
C VAL A 517 6.91 -40.04 -15.26
N LEU A 518 5.59 -40.06 -15.06
CA LEU A 518 4.78 -41.26 -15.27
C LEU A 518 4.78 -41.70 -16.75
N VAL A 519 4.64 -40.76 -17.69
CA VAL A 519 4.72 -41.05 -19.13
C VAL A 519 6.08 -41.65 -19.50
N ALA A 520 7.18 -41.05 -19.00
CA ALA A 520 8.53 -41.52 -19.28
C ALA A 520 8.80 -42.92 -18.70
N LYS A 521 8.28 -43.21 -17.49
CA LYS A 521 8.36 -44.55 -16.88
C LYS A 521 7.61 -45.60 -17.69
N SER A 522 6.40 -45.30 -18.17
CA SER A 522 5.65 -46.21 -19.05
C SER A 522 6.40 -46.49 -20.36
N ALA A 523 6.97 -45.45 -21.00
CA ALA A 523 7.72 -45.61 -22.24
C ALA A 523 8.97 -46.51 -22.09
N ARG A 524 9.65 -46.43 -20.94
CA ARG A 524 10.80 -47.31 -20.62
C ARG A 524 10.38 -48.75 -20.29
N GLY A 525 9.22 -48.95 -19.68
CA GLY A 525 8.67 -50.27 -19.36
C GLY A 525 8.20 -51.06 -20.58
N ASP A 526 7.66 -50.41 -21.61
CA ASP A 526 7.26 -51.08 -22.85
C ASP A 526 8.47 -51.44 -23.74
N GLY A 527 9.54 -50.62 -23.71
CA GLY A 527 10.78 -50.91 -24.42
C GLY A 527 11.49 -52.19 -23.93
N SER A 528 11.36 -52.56 -22.65
CA SER A 528 11.95 -53.80 -22.11
C SER A 528 11.12 -55.05 -22.46
N ARG A 529 9.79 -54.92 -22.59
CA ARG A 529 8.90 -56.01 -23.06
C ARG A 529 9.07 -56.30 -24.56
N SER A 530 9.29 -55.27 -25.38
CA SER A 530 9.60 -55.42 -26.81
C SER A 530 10.88 -56.25 -27.05
N ASN A 531 11.93 -56.06 -26.24
CA ASN A 531 13.17 -56.83 -26.34
C ASN A 531 13.05 -58.29 -25.84
N SER A 532 12.03 -58.61 -25.04
CA SER A 532 11.75 -59.98 -24.61
C SER A 532 11.04 -60.80 -25.68
N VAL A 533 10.18 -60.19 -26.51
CA VAL A 533 9.46 -60.90 -27.58
C VAL A 533 10.35 -61.16 -28.80
N ALA A 534 11.30 -60.26 -29.10
CA ALA A 534 12.29 -60.47 -30.15
C ALA A 534 13.26 -61.64 -29.85
N LYS A 535 13.44 -62.03 -28.57
CA LYS A 535 14.29 -63.16 -28.18
C LYS A 535 13.60 -64.53 -28.27
N THR A 536 12.28 -64.59 -28.34
CA THR A 536 11.52 -65.86 -28.43
C THR A 536 11.27 -66.31 -29.88
N ILE A 537 11.45 -65.42 -30.87
CA ILE A 537 11.21 -65.75 -32.30
C ILE A 537 12.45 -66.34 -33.00
N CYS A 538 13.62 -66.39 -32.35
CA CYS A 538 14.82 -67.03 -32.90
C CYS A 538 15.06 -68.48 -32.41
N THR A 539 14.08 -69.12 -31.78
CA THR A 539 14.17 -70.53 -31.36
C THR A 539 12.92 -71.30 -31.75
N THR A 540 12.82 -71.65 -33.03
CA THR A 540 12.02 -72.76 -33.57
C THR A 540 12.70 -73.23 -34.83
#